data_AF-A0A967EZG6-F1
#
_entry.id   AF-A0A967EZG6-F1
#
_cell.length_a   1.000
_cell.length_b   1.000
_cell.length_c   1.000
_cell.angle_alpha   90.00
_cell.angle_beta   90.00
_cell.angle_gamma   90.00
#
_symmetry.space_group_name_H-M   'P 1'
#
loop_
_entity.id
_entity.type
_entity.pdbx_description
1 polymer ?
#
loop_
_entity_poly.entity_id
_entity_poly.type
_entity_poly.pdbx_seq_one_letter_code
_entity_poly.pdbx_strand_id
1 'polypeptide(L)'
;MLTSNPMTMGREQGRDPGEILYADDYLAELSGALPPPLHSRFLEMYDYLEKVRPADALPGRQHIDPVDFPHLLALINLVDVERHQGGLSFRFRLVGTTQIAMAGRDVTGMTIDNAVVPSLASRVTANMEKVLLTARPLYDRFPMPHPNRQFIESERVYYPLAADGKTIDIFLILNGYIGSEDDPAGTRLGLLQG
;
A
#
# COMPACT_ATOMS: atom_id res chain seq x y z
N MET A 1 49.25 13.46 -28.06
CA MET A 1 48.22 12.42 -28.22
C MET A 1 47.88 11.89 -26.84
N LEU A 2 46.76 12.33 -26.27
CA LEU A 2 46.21 11.81 -25.02
C LEU A 2 44.74 11.50 -25.32
N THR A 3 44.43 10.21 -25.35
CA THR A 3 43.12 9.66 -25.66
C THR A 3 42.17 9.87 -24.49
N SER A 4 40.99 10.37 -24.81
CA SER A 4 39.86 10.65 -23.94
C SER A 4 39.41 9.41 -23.16
N ASN A 5 39.14 9.59 -21.86
CA ASN A 5 38.47 8.63 -20.99
C ASN A 5 36.95 8.68 -21.28
N PRO A 6 36.24 7.55 -21.44
CA PRO A 6 34.80 7.59 -21.69
C PRO A 6 34.03 7.91 -20.41
N MET A 7 33.07 8.83 -20.57
CA MET A 7 32.01 9.16 -19.63
C MET A 7 31.23 7.89 -19.26
N THR A 8 31.36 7.43 -18.01
CA THR A 8 30.44 6.44 -17.46
C THR A 8 29.15 7.15 -17.07
N MET A 9 28.10 6.94 -17.88
CA MET A 9 26.71 7.27 -17.58
C MET A 9 26.36 6.86 -16.15
N GLY A 10 25.82 7.82 -15.40
CA GLY A 10 25.30 7.60 -14.06
C GLY A 10 24.26 6.49 -14.08
N ARG A 11 24.55 5.41 -13.35
CA ARG A 11 23.52 4.47 -12.92
C ARG A 11 22.59 5.28 -12.01
N GLU A 12 21.35 5.49 -12.44
CA GLU A 12 20.29 5.88 -11.51
C GLU A 12 20.26 4.80 -10.44
N GLN A 13 20.75 5.16 -9.25
CA GLN A 13 20.74 4.29 -8.09
C GLN A 13 19.28 4.16 -7.66
N GLY A 14 18.65 3.05 -8.00
CA GLY A 14 17.38 2.65 -7.41
C GLY A 14 17.53 2.65 -5.89
N ARG A 15 16.61 3.35 -5.22
CA ARG A 15 16.49 3.43 -3.77
C ARG A 15 16.53 2.03 -3.15
N ASP A 16 17.21 1.90 -2.01
CA ASP A 16 17.31 0.64 -1.27
C ASP A 16 15.90 0.11 -0.88
N PRO A 17 15.51 -1.12 -1.25
CA PRO A 17 14.24 -1.75 -0.86
C PRO A 17 14.05 -1.94 0.66
N GLY A 18 15.05 -1.60 1.50
CA GLY A 18 15.04 -1.85 2.94
C GLY A 18 13.95 -1.11 3.75
N GLU A 19 13.34 -0.06 3.21
CA GLU A 19 12.43 0.85 3.94
C GLU A 19 10.97 0.36 3.97
N ILE A 20 10.52 -0.38 2.95
CA ILE A 20 9.18 -0.99 2.87
C ILE A 20 9.34 -2.51 2.87
N LEU A 21 8.71 -3.20 3.83
CA LEU A 21 8.67 -4.66 3.89
C LEU A 21 7.82 -5.24 2.77
N TYR A 22 8.05 -6.51 2.43
CA TYR A 22 7.13 -7.29 1.61
C TYR A 22 6.34 -8.27 2.51
N ALA A 23 5.06 -8.47 2.17
CA ALA A 23 4.21 -9.48 2.79
C ALA A 23 4.78 -10.88 2.63
N ASP A 24 4.62 -11.74 3.64
CA ASP A 24 5.16 -13.10 3.59
C ASP A 24 4.44 -13.94 2.52
N ASP A 25 3.12 -13.81 2.41
CA ASP A 25 2.34 -14.47 1.35
C ASP A 25 2.80 -14.04 -0.05
N TYR A 26 3.09 -12.75 -0.25
CA TYR A 26 3.61 -12.25 -1.52
C TYR A 26 4.99 -12.80 -1.86
N LEU A 27 5.91 -12.83 -0.89
CA LEU A 27 7.24 -13.40 -1.09
C LEU A 27 7.17 -14.91 -1.38
N ALA A 28 6.25 -15.63 -0.74
CA ALA A 28 6.01 -17.05 -1.01
C ALA A 28 5.51 -17.27 -2.45
N GLU A 29 4.59 -16.43 -2.93
CA GLU A 29 4.06 -16.46 -4.30
C GLU A 29 5.16 -16.22 -5.35
N LEU A 30 6.11 -15.32 -5.07
CA LEU A 30 7.26 -15.07 -5.96
C LEU A 30 8.20 -16.28 -6.10
N SER A 31 8.10 -17.28 -5.23
CA SER A 31 8.83 -18.55 -5.36
C SER A 31 10.36 -18.35 -5.54
N GLY A 32 10.93 -17.38 -4.83
CA GLY A 32 12.36 -17.05 -4.89
C GLY A 32 12.77 -16.05 -5.98
N ALA A 33 11.84 -15.57 -6.81
CA ALA A 33 12.08 -14.44 -7.69
C ALA A 33 12.22 -13.14 -6.88
N LEU A 34 13.02 -12.20 -7.39
CA LEU A 34 13.09 -10.86 -6.79
C LEU A 34 11.79 -10.09 -7.06
N PRO A 35 11.27 -9.35 -6.06
CA PRO A 35 10.14 -8.45 -6.28
C PRO A 35 10.46 -7.43 -7.37
N PRO A 36 9.50 -7.10 -8.25
CA PRO A 36 9.65 -5.97 -9.16
C PRO A 36 9.74 -4.66 -8.38
N PRO A 37 10.26 -3.58 -9.00
CA PRO A 37 10.22 -2.25 -8.41
C PRO A 37 8.79 -1.83 -8.04
N LEU A 38 8.63 -1.22 -6.88
CA LEU A 38 7.35 -0.67 -6.44
C LEU A 38 6.90 0.47 -7.37
N HIS A 39 5.59 0.59 -7.60
CA HIS A 39 5.05 1.74 -8.30
C HIS A 39 5.40 3.04 -7.55
N SER A 40 5.79 4.08 -8.30
CA SER A 40 6.17 5.40 -7.79
C SER A 40 5.21 6.02 -6.76
N ARG A 41 3.90 5.78 -6.85
CA ARG A 41 2.90 6.29 -5.90
C ARG A 41 3.15 5.84 -4.45
N PHE A 42 3.67 4.63 -4.27
CA PHE A 42 4.00 4.12 -2.95
C PHE A 42 5.26 4.78 -2.38
N LEU A 43 6.21 5.09 -3.25
CA LEU A 43 7.41 5.82 -2.87
C LEU A 43 7.07 7.29 -2.57
N GLU A 44 6.19 7.90 -3.36
CA GLU A 44 5.67 9.25 -3.14
C GLU A 44 5.01 9.40 -1.76
N MET A 45 4.11 8.47 -1.40
CA MET A 45 3.47 8.47 -0.08
C MET A 45 4.48 8.22 1.03
N TYR A 46 5.44 7.31 0.84
CA TYR A 46 6.50 7.06 1.82
C TYR A 46 7.32 8.34 2.07
N ASP A 47 7.79 9.00 1.01
CA ASP A 47 8.58 10.23 1.09
C ASP A 47 7.82 11.37 1.75
N TYR A 48 6.53 11.48 1.43
CA TYR A 48 5.66 12.44 2.09
C TYR A 48 5.59 12.19 3.60
N LEU A 49 5.34 10.95 4.02
CA LEU A 49 5.23 10.58 5.43
C LEU A 49 6.55 10.79 6.18
N GLU A 50 7.68 10.48 5.56
CA GLU A 50 9.02 10.78 6.11
C GLU A 50 9.26 12.29 6.24
N LYS A 51 8.74 13.11 5.32
CA LYS A 51 8.87 14.57 5.39
C LYS A 51 8.04 15.19 6.52
N VAL A 52 6.84 14.66 6.80
CA VAL A 52 5.93 15.25 7.79
C VAL A 52 6.04 14.64 9.18
N ARG A 53 6.80 13.54 9.35
CA ARG A 53 6.95 12.92 10.68
C ARG A 53 7.78 13.80 11.62
N PRO A 54 7.44 13.82 12.92
CA PRO A 54 8.31 14.43 13.93
C PRO A 54 9.64 13.67 14.07
N ALA A 55 10.67 14.36 14.56
CA ALA A 55 11.97 13.73 14.84
C ALA A 55 11.81 12.53 15.79
N ASP A 56 12.44 11.42 15.45
CA ASP A 56 12.45 10.16 16.23
C ASP A 56 11.05 9.58 16.57
N ALA A 57 10.04 9.90 15.75
CA ALA A 57 8.68 9.41 15.91
C ALA A 57 8.07 8.95 14.58
N LEU A 58 7.01 8.14 14.67
CA LEU A 58 6.11 7.85 13.56
C LEU A 58 5.23 9.07 13.26
N PRO A 59 4.84 9.31 11.99
CA PRO A 59 3.85 10.33 11.67
C PRO A 59 2.46 9.90 12.19
N GLY A 60 1.82 10.73 13.00
CA GLY A 60 0.38 10.63 13.23
C GLY A 60 -0.47 11.23 12.11
N ARG A 61 -1.76 10.87 12.05
CA ARG A 61 -2.73 11.43 11.09
C ARG A 61 -2.79 12.97 11.15
N GLN A 62 -2.56 13.57 12.31
CA GLN A 62 -2.57 15.03 12.50
C GLN A 62 -1.46 15.77 11.76
N HIS A 63 -0.40 15.07 11.31
CA HIS A 63 0.69 15.68 10.54
C HIS A 63 0.42 15.65 9.03
N ILE A 64 -0.66 15.00 8.60
CA ILE A 64 -0.98 14.79 7.19
C ILE A 64 -2.00 15.85 6.74
N ASP A 65 -1.61 16.64 5.75
CA ASP A 65 -2.53 17.51 5.01
C ASP A 65 -2.90 16.84 3.67
N PRO A 66 -4.17 16.41 3.49
CA PRO A 66 -4.59 15.72 2.26
C PRO A 66 -4.47 16.57 0.99
N VAL A 67 -4.30 17.90 1.10
CA VAL A 67 -4.10 18.78 -0.06
C VAL A 67 -2.73 18.61 -0.72
N ASP A 68 -1.78 17.95 -0.05
CA ASP A 68 -0.43 17.73 -0.58
C ASP A 68 -0.37 16.62 -1.64
N PHE A 69 -1.34 15.72 -1.68
CA PHE A 69 -1.40 14.57 -2.61
C PHE A 69 -2.84 14.27 -3.08
N PRO A 70 -3.56 15.27 -3.63
CA PRO A 70 -4.98 15.13 -3.96
C PRO A 70 -5.26 14.00 -4.95
N HIS A 71 -4.29 13.69 -5.83
CA HIS A 71 -4.38 12.60 -6.82
C HIS A 71 -4.33 11.20 -6.21
N LEU A 72 -3.86 11.04 -4.97
CA LEU A 72 -3.81 9.74 -4.28
C LEU A 72 -5.05 9.50 -3.39
N LEU A 73 -5.82 10.53 -3.05
CA LEU A 73 -6.90 10.44 -2.06
C LEU A 73 -7.96 9.39 -2.41
N ALA A 74 -8.30 9.24 -3.69
CA ALA A 74 -9.28 8.25 -4.15
C ALA A 74 -8.82 6.79 -3.93
N LEU A 75 -7.53 6.56 -3.71
CA LEU A 75 -6.90 5.25 -3.53
C LEU A 75 -6.57 4.94 -2.06
N ILE A 76 -6.80 5.88 -1.15
CA ILE A 76 -6.41 5.76 0.26
C ILE A 76 -7.58 5.21 1.09
N ASN A 77 -7.28 4.21 1.91
CA ASN A 77 -8.14 3.81 3.03
C ASN A 77 -7.45 4.19 4.35
N LEU A 78 -8.25 4.63 5.34
CA LEU A 78 -7.81 4.75 6.72
C LEU A 78 -8.46 3.65 7.55
N VAL A 79 -7.65 2.93 8.33
CA VAL A 79 -8.12 1.83 9.17
C VAL A 79 -7.69 2.08 10.61
N ASP A 80 -8.66 2.10 11.52
CA ASP A 80 -8.42 2.24 12.96
C ASP A 80 -7.93 0.93 13.56
N VAL A 81 -6.97 1.02 14.47
CA VAL A 81 -6.55 -0.09 15.33
C VAL A 81 -7.31 -0.02 16.65
N GLU A 82 -8.19 -0.99 16.86
CA GLU A 82 -8.97 -1.12 18.09
C GLU A 82 -8.36 -2.18 18.99
N ARG A 83 -7.94 -1.75 20.18
CA ARG A 83 -7.32 -2.63 21.19
C ARG A 83 -8.35 -2.95 22.26
N HIS A 84 -8.64 -4.24 22.44
CA HIS A 84 -9.60 -4.72 23.44
C HIS A 84 -8.98 -5.89 24.26
N GLN A 85 -9.61 -6.27 25.37
CA GLN A 85 -9.09 -7.32 26.26
C GLN A 85 -8.92 -8.68 25.55
N GLY A 86 -9.69 -8.93 24.49
CA GLY A 86 -9.67 -10.17 23.70
C GLY A 86 -8.77 -10.13 22.45
N GLY A 87 -8.07 -9.02 22.16
CA GLY A 87 -7.22 -8.91 20.98
C GLY A 87 -7.29 -7.56 20.25
N LEU A 88 -7.04 -7.62 18.95
CA LEU A 88 -7.06 -6.47 18.04
C LEU A 88 -8.23 -6.62 17.05
N SER A 89 -8.90 -5.52 16.79
CA SER A 89 -9.80 -5.39 15.65
C SER A 89 -9.34 -4.22 14.77
N PHE A 90 -9.60 -4.33 13.47
CA PHE A 90 -9.24 -3.33 12.48
C PHE A 90 -10.51 -2.85 11.78
N ARG A 91 -10.79 -1.55 11.83
CA ARG A 91 -12.05 -0.98 11.30
C ARG A 91 -11.78 0.12 10.29
N PHE A 92 -12.44 0.05 9.13
CA PHE A 92 -12.36 1.11 8.14
C PHE A 92 -12.97 2.41 8.68
N ARG A 93 -12.14 3.44 8.82
CA ARG A 93 -12.55 4.81 9.16
C ARG A 93 -12.93 5.60 7.90
N LEU A 94 -12.17 5.40 6.83
CA LEU A 94 -12.36 6.04 5.53
C LEU A 94 -11.98 5.07 4.43
N VAL A 95 -12.74 5.08 3.35
CA VAL A 95 -12.46 4.28 2.15
C VAL A 95 -12.40 5.20 0.94
N GLY A 96 -11.35 5.07 0.14
CA GLY A 96 -11.15 5.87 -1.06
C GLY A 96 -12.25 5.61 -2.10
N THR A 97 -12.61 6.62 -2.88
CA THR A 97 -13.71 6.51 -3.85
C THR A 97 -13.44 5.49 -4.96
N THR A 98 -12.18 5.33 -5.40
CA THR A 98 -11.81 4.27 -6.35
C THR A 98 -11.97 2.89 -5.73
N GLN A 99 -11.71 2.74 -4.43
CA GLN A 99 -11.93 1.48 -3.71
C GLN A 99 -13.41 1.10 -3.65
N ILE A 100 -14.28 2.06 -3.37
CA ILE A 100 -15.74 1.84 -3.38
C ILE A 100 -16.20 1.43 -4.77
N ALA A 101 -15.72 2.11 -5.83
CA ALA A 101 -16.07 1.79 -7.21
C ALA A 101 -15.63 0.38 -7.60
N MET A 102 -14.40 -0.02 -7.25
CA MET A 102 -13.86 -1.35 -7.57
C MET A 102 -14.48 -2.46 -6.71
N ALA A 103 -14.73 -2.22 -5.42
CA ALA A 103 -15.36 -3.20 -4.54
C ALA A 103 -16.87 -3.34 -4.78
N GLY A 104 -17.50 -2.37 -5.46
CA GLY A 104 -18.95 -2.31 -5.69
C GLY A 104 -19.77 -2.10 -4.42
N ARG A 105 -19.13 -1.78 -3.28
CA ARG A 105 -19.76 -1.52 -1.99
C ARG A 105 -18.91 -0.59 -1.14
N ASP A 106 -19.56 0.21 -0.31
CA ASP A 106 -18.90 0.99 0.73
C ASP A 106 -18.77 0.14 2.01
N VAL A 107 -17.54 -0.04 2.49
CA VAL A 107 -17.22 -0.81 3.70
C VAL A 107 -16.83 0.08 4.87
N THR A 108 -17.06 1.39 4.78
CA THR A 108 -16.78 2.35 5.85
C THR A 108 -17.53 1.94 7.13
N GLY A 109 -16.82 1.97 8.26
CA GLY A 109 -17.32 1.56 9.58
C GLY A 109 -17.30 0.05 9.83
N MET A 110 -17.00 -0.77 8.83
CA MET A 110 -16.92 -2.23 8.99
C MET A 110 -15.54 -2.67 9.47
N THR A 111 -15.49 -3.75 10.24
CA THR A 111 -14.24 -4.45 10.57
C THR A 111 -13.73 -5.25 9.38
N ILE A 112 -12.42 -5.53 9.33
CA ILE A 112 -11.79 -6.33 8.26
C ILE A 112 -12.52 -7.67 8.07
N ASP A 113 -12.87 -8.37 9.14
CA ASP A 113 -13.56 -9.67 9.07
C ASP A 113 -14.95 -9.59 8.41
N ASN A 114 -15.61 -8.44 8.46
CA ASN A 114 -16.90 -8.21 7.83
C ASN A 114 -16.76 -7.60 6.42
N ALA A 115 -15.71 -6.80 6.21
CA ALA A 115 -15.48 -6.01 5.01
C ALA A 115 -14.70 -6.76 3.92
N VAL A 116 -13.88 -7.73 4.29
CA VAL A 116 -13.01 -8.49 3.37
C VAL A 116 -13.53 -9.90 3.24
N VAL A 117 -13.43 -10.49 2.05
CA VAL A 117 -13.82 -11.89 1.86
C VAL A 117 -12.99 -12.80 2.76
N PRO A 118 -13.56 -13.89 3.33
CA PRO A 118 -12.86 -14.71 4.32
C PRO A 118 -11.50 -15.26 3.86
N SER A 119 -11.35 -15.55 2.57
CA SER A 119 -10.08 -16.04 2.00
C SER A 119 -8.94 -15.00 1.99
N LEU A 120 -9.26 -13.71 2.13
CA LEU A 120 -8.27 -12.62 2.14
C LEU A 120 -8.18 -11.91 3.49
N ALA A 121 -9.19 -12.04 4.35
CA ALA A 121 -9.22 -11.39 5.66
C ALA A 121 -8.01 -11.77 6.52
N SER A 122 -7.62 -13.05 6.55
CA SER A 122 -6.44 -13.51 7.30
C SER A 122 -5.13 -12.88 6.80
N ARG A 123 -4.91 -12.82 5.48
CA ARG A 123 -3.73 -12.19 4.86
C ARG A 123 -3.67 -10.70 5.17
N VAL A 124 -4.80 -10.00 5.02
CA VAL A 124 -4.89 -8.56 5.31
C VAL A 124 -4.62 -8.27 6.79
N THR A 125 -5.20 -9.07 7.70
CA THR A 125 -4.95 -8.98 9.14
C THR A 125 -3.49 -9.27 9.49
N ALA A 126 -2.90 -10.34 8.95
CA ALA A 126 -1.50 -10.69 9.19
C ALA A 126 -0.53 -9.59 8.73
N ASN A 127 -0.82 -8.94 7.60
CA ASN A 127 -0.06 -7.79 7.13
C ASN A 127 -0.08 -6.62 8.12
N MET A 128 -1.28 -6.25 8.63
CA MET A 128 -1.41 -5.20 9.63
C MET A 128 -0.72 -5.57 10.94
N GLU A 129 -0.84 -6.80 11.41
CA GLU A 129 -0.13 -7.29 12.60
C GLU A 129 1.40 -7.22 12.44
N LYS A 130 1.92 -7.57 11.27
CA LYS A 130 3.36 -7.46 10.96
C LYS A 130 3.83 -6.00 10.97
N VAL A 131 3.02 -5.07 10.47
CA VAL A 131 3.32 -3.64 10.58
C VAL A 131 3.26 -3.16 12.03
N LEU A 132 2.30 -3.63 12.84
CA LEU A 132 2.26 -3.32 14.28
C LEU A 132 3.53 -3.78 15.01
N LEU A 133 4.02 -4.97 14.65
CA LEU A 133 5.22 -5.55 15.27
C LEU A 133 6.51 -4.81 14.86
N THR A 134 6.60 -4.43 13.59
CA THR A 134 7.85 -3.90 13.01
C THR A 134 7.92 -2.37 12.99
N ALA A 135 6.77 -1.70 13.08
CA ALA A 135 6.62 -0.26 12.85
C ALA A 135 7.17 0.21 11.49
N ARG A 136 7.18 -0.66 10.48
CA ARG A 136 7.62 -0.33 9.12
C ARG A 136 6.49 -0.52 8.12
N PRO A 137 6.42 0.30 7.05
CA PRO A 137 5.46 0.07 5.98
C PRO A 137 5.64 -1.31 5.34
N LEU A 138 4.54 -1.89 4.85
CA LEU A 138 4.54 -3.21 4.24
C LEU A 138 3.75 -3.20 2.94
N TYR A 139 4.33 -3.77 1.88
CA TYR A 139 3.74 -3.96 0.57
C TYR A 139 3.13 -5.35 0.41
N ASP A 140 1.97 -5.43 -0.23
CA ASP A 140 1.37 -6.68 -0.66
C ASP A 140 0.64 -6.54 -2.01
N ARG A 141 0.66 -7.62 -2.80
CA ARG A 141 -0.02 -7.73 -4.08
C ARG A 141 -0.80 -9.03 -4.16
N PHE A 142 -2.10 -8.92 -4.43
CA PHE A 142 -3.00 -10.05 -4.62
C PHE A 142 -4.27 -9.59 -5.37
N PRO A 143 -4.91 -10.48 -6.14
CA PRO A 143 -6.17 -10.17 -6.82
C PRO A 143 -7.32 -9.94 -5.82
N MET A 144 -8.17 -8.95 -6.11
CA MET A 144 -9.41 -8.72 -5.37
C MET A 144 -10.62 -9.21 -6.18
N PRO A 145 -11.63 -9.85 -5.55
CA PRO A 145 -12.89 -10.17 -6.21
C PRO A 145 -13.57 -8.92 -6.74
N HIS A 146 -14.22 -9.01 -7.91
CA HIS A 146 -14.94 -7.89 -8.52
C HIS A 146 -16.32 -8.34 -9.01
N PRO A 147 -17.37 -7.48 -8.96
CA PRO A 147 -18.73 -7.89 -9.38
C PRO A 147 -18.85 -8.29 -10.87
N ASN A 148 -18.12 -7.60 -11.75
CA ASN A 148 -18.21 -7.76 -13.22
C ASN A 148 -16.96 -8.37 -13.88
N ARG A 149 -15.94 -8.68 -13.09
CA ARG A 149 -14.67 -9.31 -13.52
C ARG A 149 -14.39 -10.40 -12.50
N GLN A 150 -13.91 -11.57 -12.89
CA GLN A 150 -13.62 -12.63 -11.91
C GLN A 150 -12.68 -12.09 -10.80
N PHE A 151 -11.65 -11.33 -11.18
CA PHE A 151 -10.74 -10.63 -10.27
C PHE A 151 -10.19 -9.34 -10.89
N ILE A 152 -9.71 -8.42 -10.04
CA ILE A 152 -8.85 -7.30 -10.43
C ILE A 152 -7.50 -7.44 -9.73
N GLU A 153 -6.43 -7.36 -10.51
CA GLU A 153 -5.06 -7.29 -10.00
C GLU A 153 -4.88 -6.01 -9.18
N SER A 154 -4.47 -6.17 -7.92
CA SER A 154 -4.29 -5.04 -7.01
C SER A 154 -3.01 -5.18 -6.20
N GLU A 155 -2.49 -4.04 -5.80
CA GLU A 155 -1.31 -3.87 -4.96
C GLU A 155 -1.60 -2.82 -3.90
N ARG A 156 -0.92 -2.88 -2.76
CA ARG A 156 -1.10 -1.90 -1.68
C ARG A 156 0.11 -1.81 -0.78
N VAL A 157 0.22 -0.68 -0.08
CA VAL A 157 1.15 -0.50 1.04
C VAL A 157 0.39 -0.05 2.27
N TYR A 158 0.68 -0.70 3.40
CA TYR A 158 0.17 -0.39 4.74
C TYR A 158 1.19 0.51 5.45
N TYR A 159 0.90 1.79 5.59
CA TYR A 159 1.75 2.75 6.30
C TYR A 159 1.28 2.91 7.75
N PRO A 160 2.19 2.74 8.74
CA PRO A 160 1.84 2.93 10.14
C PRO A 160 1.72 4.41 10.48
N LEU A 161 0.59 4.81 11.10
CA LEU A 161 0.42 6.12 11.69
C LEU A 161 0.24 6.01 13.20
N ALA A 162 0.88 6.91 13.96
CA ALA A 162 0.79 6.96 15.41
C ALA A 162 0.55 8.38 15.91
N ALA A 163 -0.62 8.65 16.48
CA ALA A 163 -0.95 9.96 17.03
C ALA A 163 -0.01 10.40 18.16
N ASP A 164 0.48 9.46 18.98
CA ASP A 164 1.47 9.70 20.05
C ASP A 164 2.93 9.57 19.58
N GLY A 165 3.13 9.32 18.28
CA GLY A 165 4.45 9.10 17.67
C GLY A 165 5.05 7.71 17.88
N LYS A 166 4.37 6.79 18.58
CA LYS A 166 4.91 5.47 18.96
C LYS A 166 3.92 4.33 18.75
N THR A 167 2.72 4.46 19.29
CA THR A 167 1.67 3.45 19.26
C THR A 167 0.84 3.63 18.00
N ILE A 168 0.96 2.68 17.07
CA ILE A 168 0.16 2.69 15.84
C ILE A 168 -1.32 2.57 16.21
N ASP A 169 -2.08 3.61 15.86
CA ASP A 169 -3.51 3.73 16.08
C ASP A 169 -4.30 3.79 14.75
N ILE A 170 -3.63 4.11 13.65
CA ILE A 170 -4.22 4.17 12.30
C ILE A 170 -3.27 3.55 11.27
N PHE A 171 -3.82 2.83 10.30
CA PHE A 171 -3.14 2.56 9.04
C PHE A 171 -3.63 3.49 7.96
N LEU A 172 -2.69 4.07 7.21
CA LEU A 172 -2.96 4.60 5.88
C LEU A 172 -2.63 3.49 4.89
N ILE A 173 -3.63 3.01 4.16
CA ILE A 173 -3.44 1.98 3.14
C ILE A 173 -3.58 2.66 1.78
N LEU A 174 -2.47 2.81 1.05
CA LEU A 174 -2.51 3.26 -0.34
C LEU A 174 -2.64 2.05 -1.24
N ASN A 175 -3.53 2.12 -2.23
CA ASN A 175 -3.80 1.02 -3.12
C ASN A 175 -3.46 1.36 -4.58
N GLY A 176 -3.22 0.34 -5.38
CA GLY A 176 -3.03 0.40 -6.82
C GLY A 176 -3.80 -0.74 -7.50
N TYR A 177 -4.27 -0.46 -8.72
CA TYR A 177 -5.01 -1.40 -9.53
C TYR A 177 -4.31 -1.50 -10.89
N ILE A 178 -3.94 -2.71 -11.28
CA ILE A 178 -3.13 -2.94 -12.47
C ILE A 178 -4.08 -3.26 -13.63
N GLY A 179 -3.99 -2.52 -14.73
CA GLY A 179 -4.81 -2.77 -15.92
C GLY A 179 -6.30 -2.44 -15.78
N SER A 180 -6.69 -1.61 -14.81
CA SER A 180 -8.00 -0.95 -14.79
C SER A 180 -7.99 0.30 -15.68
N GLU A 181 -9.16 0.78 -16.11
CA GLU A 181 -9.26 2.04 -16.90
C GLU A 181 -8.75 3.26 -16.11
N ASP A 182 -8.66 3.15 -14.79
CA ASP A 182 -8.09 4.13 -13.86
C ASP A 182 -6.57 3.96 -13.62
N ASP A 183 -5.88 3.16 -14.45
CA ASP A 183 -4.42 3.03 -14.47
C ASP A 183 -3.81 3.99 -15.50
N PRO A 184 -3.34 5.20 -15.12
CA PRO A 184 -2.69 6.12 -16.05
C PRO A 184 -1.35 5.60 -16.61
N ALA A 185 -0.80 4.51 -16.06
CA ALA A 185 0.38 3.81 -16.57
C ALA A 185 0.04 2.56 -17.39
N GLY A 186 -1.26 2.25 -17.55
CA GLY A 186 -1.78 1.10 -18.27
C GLY A 186 -1.46 1.16 -19.76
N THR A 187 -0.23 0.77 -20.12
CA THR A 187 0.10 0.39 -21.49
C THR A 187 -0.90 -0.69 -21.88
N ARG A 188 -1.71 -0.41 -22.90
CA ARG A 188 -2.51 -1.41 -23.63
C ARG A 188 -1.58 -2.50 -24.12
N LEU A 189 -1.29 -3.51 -23.30
CA LEU A 189 -0.84 -4.78 -23.82
C LEU A 189 -2.09 -5.45 -24.38
N GLY A 190 -2.27 -5.29 -25.69
CA GLY A 190 -3.37 -5.88 -26.42
C GLY A 190 -3.44 -7.37 -26.14
N LEU A 191 -4.59 -7.81 -25.62
CA LEU A 191 -4.99 -9.20 -25.70
C LEU A 191 -5.13 -9.54 -27.19
N LEU A 192 -4.08 -10.15 -27.74
CA LEU A 192 -4.21 -11.02 -28.90
C LEU A 192 -5.08 -12.19 -28.44
N GLN A 193 -6.36 -12.12 -28.78
CA GLN A 193 -7.20 -13.32 -28.79
C GLN A 193 -6.74 -14.19 -29.96
N GLY A 194 -6.25 -15.38 -29.63
CA GLY A 194 -6.14 -16.53 -30.52
C GLY A 194 -7.05 -17.63 -30.00
#